data_AF-R1EUF8-F1
#
_entry.id   AF-R1EUF8-F1
#
_cell.length_a   1.000
_cell.length_b   1.000
_cell.length_c   1.000
_cell.angle_alpha   90.00
_cell.angle_beta   90.00
_cell.angle_gamma   90.00
#
_symmetry.space_group_name_H-M   'P 1'
#
loop_
_entity.id
_entity.type
_entity.pdbx_description
1 polymer ?
#
loop_
_entity_poly.entity_id
_entity_poly.type
_entity_poly.pdbx_seq_one_letter_code
_entity_poly.pdbx_strand_id
1 'polypeptide(L)'
;RPVACIVLGMAGSGKTTLMQRLNSHLHEAKRPYYLINLDPAVLDTPFGANIDIRDTVNYKEVMKQYSLGPNGGILTSLNLFATKFHEVLGLVEARAEELDFVLLDTPGQIEIFTWSASGAIISESLAASMPTVVVYVVDTPRCSSAVTFMSNMLYACSILYKTKLPLLLVFNKTDV
;
A
#
# COMPACT_ATOMS: atom_id res chain seq x y z
N ARG A 1 -9.86 15.85 -8.64
CA ARG A 1 -8.89 14.73 -8.71
C ARG A 1 -8.84 14.09 -7.34
N PRO A 2 -8.95 12.76 -7.24
CA PRO A 2 -8.97 12.06 -5.95
C PRO A 2 -7.60 12.18 -5.27
N VAL A 3 -7.57 11.98 -3.96
CA VAL A 3 -6.31 11.85 -3.22
C VAL A 3 -5.92 10.38 -3.16
N ALA A 4 -4.73 10.04 -3.65
CA ALA A 4 -4.16 8.70 -3.51
C ALA A 4 -3.49 8.55 -2.15
N CYS A 5 -3.80 7.47 -1.44
CA CYS A 5 -3.29 7.13 -0.12
C CYS A 5 -2.54 5.80 -0.22
N ILE A 6 -1.21 5.85 -0.17
CA ILE A 6 -0.36 4.65 -0.16
C ILE A 6 -0.19 4.21 1.29
N VAL A 7 -0.81 3.11 1.69
CA VAL A 7 -0.75 2.61 3.07
C VAL A 7 0.50 1.75 3.24
N LEU A 8 1.47 2.27 3.98
CA LEU A 8 2.72 1.61 4.34
C LEU A 8 2.76 1.32 5.85
N GLY A 9 3.59 0.38 6.26
CA GLY A 9 3.80 0.05 7.65
C GLY A 9 4.47 -1.31 7.80
N MET A 10 5.07 -1.57 8.94
CA MET A 10 5.72 -2.86 9.22
C MET A 10 4.70 -4.02 9.16
N ALA A 11 5.19 -5.25 8.96
CA ALA A 11 4.36 -6.44 9.08
C ALA A 11 3.72 -6.50 10.49
N GLY A 12 2.40 -6.71 10.54
CA GLY A 12 1.64 -6.74 11.79
C GLY A 12 1.24 -5.37 12.35
N SER A 13 1.57 -4.24 11.71
CA SER A 13 1.11 -2.91 12.16
C SER A 13 -0.39 -2.67 11.97
N GLY A 14 -1.07 -3.55 11.21
CA GLY A 14 -2.51 -3.50 10.98
C GLY A 14 -2.93 -2.74 9.73
N LYS A 15 -2.08 -2.66 8.69
CA LYS A 15 -2.41 -2.04 7.39
C LYS A 15 -3.74 -2.52 6.82
N THR A 16 -3.89 -3.83 6.62
CA THR A 16 -5.10 -4.44 6.05
C THR A 16 -6.33 -4.23 6.94
N THR A 17 -6.18 -4.27 8.27
CA THR A 17 -7.27 -3.96 9.21
C THR A 17 -7.68 -2.48 9.15
N LEU A 18 -6.71 -1.57 9.04
CA LEU A 18 -6.97 -0.16 8.81
C LEU A 18 -7.72 0.05 7.48
N MET A 19 -7.27 -0.60 6.41
CA MET A 19 -7.93 -0.57 5.10
C MET A 19 -9.38 -1.08 5.18
N GLN A 20 -9.63 -2.17 5.91
CA GLN A 20 -10.98 -2.67 6.17
C GLN A 20 -11.85 -1.62 6.88
N ARG A 21 -11.33 -0.98 7.94
CA ARG A 21 -12.10 0.04 8.67
C ARG A 21 -12.34 1.30 7.84
N LEU A 22 -11.35 1.73 7.05
CA LEU A 22 -11.47 2.84 6.11
C LEU A 22 -12.53 2.55 5.05
N ASN A 23 -12.54 1.32 4.50
CA ASN A 23 -13.55 0.87 3.55
C ASN A 23 -14.98 0.99 4.14
N SER A 24 -15.21 0.47 5.35
CA SER A 24 -16.51 0.61 6.01
C SER A 24 -16.87 2.08 6.29
N HIS A 25 -15.92 2.87 6.78
CA HIS A 25 -16.16 4.26 7.15
C HIS A 25 -16.49 5.14 5.94
N LEU A 26 -15.76 4.99 4.83
CA LEU A 26 -16.02 5.75 3.60
C LEU A 26 -17.36 5.35 2.96
N HIS A 27 -17.69 4.06 3.01
CA HIS A 27 -18.99 3.56 2.55
C HIS A 27 -20.15 4.13 3.39
N GLU A 28 -20.03 4.14 4.71
CA GLU A 28 -21.02 4.78 5.62
C GLU A 28 -21.16 6.28 5.36
N ALA A 29 -20.03 6.96 5.12
CA ALA A 29 -19.99 8.38 4.79
C ALA A 29 -20.46 8.71 3.36
N LYS A 30 -20.80 7.71 2.55
CA LYS A 30 -21.15 7.84 1.12
C LYS A 30 -20.11 8.63 0.31
N ARG A 31 -18.84 8.50 0.69
CA ARG A 31 -17.73 9.12 -0.02
C ARG A 31 -17.18 8.11 -1.01
N PRO A 32 -17.15 8.41 -2.32
CA PRO A 32 -16.71 7.46 -3.32
C PRO A 32 -15.19 7.27 -3.24
N TYR A 33 -14.74 6.02 -3.28
CA TYR A 33 -13.33 5.67 -3.23
C TYR A 33 -13.03 4.48 -4.13
N TYR A 34 -11.74 4.30 -4.42
CA TYR A 34 -11.23 3.21 -5.24
C TYR A 34 -10.12 2.49 -4.51
N LEU A 35 -10.24 1.17 -4.34
CA LEU A 35 -9.32 0.37 -3.55
C LEU A 35 -8.45 -0.50 -4.47
N ILE A 36 -7.14 -0.40 -4.31
CA ILE A 36 -6.15 -1.18 -5.05
C ILE A 36 -5.35 -2.04 -4.06
N ASN A 37 -5.38 -3.36 -4.22
CA ASN A 37 -4.54 -4.28 -3.47
C ASN A 37 -3.24 -4.57 -4.24
N LEU A 38 -2.10 -4.25 -3.63
CA LEU A 38 -0.76 -4.55 -4.16
C LEU A 38 -0.05 -5.67 -3.39
N ASP A 39 -0.68 -6.31 -2.40
CA ASP A 39 -0.11 -7.47 -1.70
C ASP A 39 -0.49 -8.78 -2.43
N PRO A 40 0.46 -9.47 -3.09
CA PRO A 40 0.19 -10.73 -3.78
C PRO A 40 0.17 -11.93 -2.82
N ALA A 41 0.68 -11.78 -1.59
CA ALA A 41 0.80 -12.86 -0.61
C ALA A 41 -0.41 -12.95 0.35
N VAL A 42 -1.34 -11.98 0.28
CA VAL A 42 -2.55 -11.99 1.10
C VAL A 42 -3.50 -13.11 0.66
N LEU A 43 -3.90 -13.96 1.61
CA LEU A 43 -4.77 -15.11 1.33
C LEU A 43 -6.22 -14.68 1.07
N ASP A 44 -6.72 -13.77 1.90
CA ASP A 44 -8.07 -13.23 1.78
C ASP A 44 -8.06 -11.75 2.14
N THR A 45 -8.73 -10.93 1.34
CA THR A 45 -8.87 -9.50 1.57
C THR A 45 -10.26 -9.27 2.16
N PRO A 46 -10.37 -8.79 3.41
CA PRO A 46 -11.67 -8.59 4.09
C PRO A 46 -12.49 -7.42 3.51
N PHE A 47 -12.07 -6.88 2.37
CA PHE A 47 -12.68 -5.78 1.63
C PHE A 47 -12.65 -6.10 0.14
N GLY A 48 -13.64 -5.60 -0.61
CA GLY A 48 -13.67 -5.72 -2.07
C GLY A 48 -12.69 -4.74 -2.70
N ALA A 49 -11.53 -5.22 -3.15
CA ALA A 49 -10.61 -4.42 -3.94
C ALA A 49 -11.18 -4.22 -5.35
N ASN A 50 -11.08 -3.00 -5.89
CA ASN A 50 -11.48 -2.72 -7.27
C ASN A 50 -10.42 -3.22 -8.27
N ILE A 51 -9.15 -3.19 -7.86
CA ILE A 51 -8.03 -3.76 -8.60
C ILE A 51 -7.22 -4.60 -7.63
N ASP A 52 -6.98 -5.85 -7.98
CA ASP A 52 -6.17 -6.77 -7.20
C ASP A 52 -4.99 -7.28 -8.03
N ILE A 53 -3.78 -7.15 -7.49
CA ILE A 53 -2.56 -7.71 -8.10
C ILE A 53 -2.68 -9.23 -8.35
N ARG A 54 -3.47 -9.94 -7.53
CA ARG A 54 -3.68 -11.39 -7.62
C ARG A 54 -4.43 -11.80 -8.89
N ASP A 55 -5.23 -10.91 -9.48
CA ASP A 55 -5.93 -11.17 -10.75
C ASP A 55 -4.99 -11.13 -11.94
N THR A 56 -3.86 -10.42 -11.81
CA THR A 56 -2.87 -10.26 -12.87
C THR A 56 -1.70 -11.23 -12.71
N VAL A 57 -1.31 -11.53 -11.47
CA VAL A 57 -0.13 -12.32 -11.14
C VAL A 57 -0.44 -13.38 -10.09
N ASN A 58 -0.24 -14.65 -10.46
CA ASN A 58 -0.36 -15.75 -9.52
C ASN A 58 0.93 -15.91 -8.69
N TYR A 59 0.91 -15.42 -7.46
CA TYR A 59 2.02 -15.46 -6.51
C TYR A 59 2.65 -16.86 -6.36
N LYS A 60 1.83 -17.91 -6.21
CA LYS A 60 2.31 -19.29 -6.01
C LYS A 60 3.01 -19.83 -7.25
N GLU A 61 2.49 -19.49 -8.42
CA GLU A 61 3.10 -19.89 -9.69
C GLU A 61 4.41 -19.15 -9.94
N VAL A 62 4.48 -17.84 -9.66
CA VAL A 62 5.72 -17.06 -9.74
C VAL A 62 6.81 -17.65 -8.85
N MET A 63 6.48 -18.02 -7.61
CA MET A 63 7.44 -18.67 -6.72
C MET A 63 7.96 -19.99 -7.29
N LYS A 64 7.07 -20.80 -7.89
CA LYS A 64 7.44 -22.10 -8.46
C LYS A 64 8.27 -21.97 -9.73
N GLN A 65 7.86 -21.11 -10.67
CA GLN A 65 8.53 -20.94 -11.96
C GLN A 65 9.94 -20.36 -11.79
N TYR A 66 10.10 -19.36 -10.92
CA TYR A 66 11.38 -18.68 -10.72
C TYR A 66 12.19 -19.27 -9.54
N SER A 67 11.70 -20.34 -8.89
CA SER A 67 12.33 -20.96 -7.71
C SER A 67 12.65 -19.95 -6.61
N LEU A 68 11.71 -19.07 -6.30
CA LEU A 68 11.88 -17.96 -5.37
C LEU A 68 11.31 -18.27 -3.99
N GLY A 69 11.97 -17.75 -2.94
CA GLY A 69 11.40 -17.67 -1.61
C GLY A 69 10.27 -16.64 -1.50
N PRO A 70 9.57 -16.55 -0.35
CA PRO A 70 8.37 -15.72 -0.21
C PRO A 70 8.56 -14.25 -0.57
N ASN A 71 9.64 -13.62 -0.09
CA ASN A 71 9.96 -12.21 -0.39
C ASN A 71 10.32 -12.00 -1.87
N GLY A 72 11.06 -12.95 -2.46
CA GLY A 72 11.38 -12.91 -3.89
C GLY A 72 10.12 -13.02 -4.75
N GLY A 73 9.17 -13.87 -4.37
CA GLY A 73 7.87 -13.98 -5.02
C GLY A 73 7.08 -12.68 -4.99
N ILE A 74 7.05 -11.97 -3.85
CA ILE A 74 6.36 -10.69 -3.71
C ILE A 74 7.01 -9.64 -4.61
N LEU A 75 8.35 -9.51 -4.55
CA LEU A 75 9.10 -8.55 -5.36
C LEU A 75 8.89 -8.78 -6.86
N THR A 76 9.01 -10.03 -7.32
CA THR A 76 8.80 -10.37 -8.73
C THR A 76 7.35 -10.11 -9.16
N SER A 77 6.38 -10.39 -8.29
CA SER A 77 4.97 -10.10 -8.59
C SER A 77 4.73 -8.60 -8.73
N LEU A 78 5.30 -7.79 -7.84
CA LEU A 78 5.26 -6.33 -7.94
C LEU A 78 5.97 -5.82 -9.21
N ASN A 79 7.09 -6.41 -9.60
CA ASN A 79 7.79 -6.05 -10.84
C ASN A 79 6.93 -6.32 -12.08
N LEU A 80 6.27 -7.49 -12.14
CA LEU A 80 5.35 -7.83 -13.22
C LEU A 80 4.15 -6.87 -13.24
N PHE A 81 3.58 -6.56 -12.08
CA PHE A 81 2.45 -5.63 -11.97
C PHE A 81 2.84 -4.21 -12.37
N ALA A 82 4.03 -3.73 -11.98
CA ALA A 82 4.54 -2.41 -12.33
C ALA A 82 4.60 -2.19 -13.85
N THR A 83 4.87 -3.23 -14.65
CA THR A 83 4.87 -3.11 -16.13
C THR A 83 3.50 -2.77 -16.71
N LYS A 84 2.42 -3.12 -16.02
CA LYS A 84 1.03 -2.86 -16.42
C LYS A 84 0.38 -1.73 -15.63
N PHE A 85 1.14 -1.07 -14.75
CA PHE A 85 0.58 -0.07 -13.84
C PHE A 85 0.02 1.15 -14.57
N HIS A 86 0.49 1.44 -15.78
CA HIS A 86 -0.10 2.47 -16.63
C HIS A 86 -1.57 2.17 -16.97
N GLU A 87 -1.93 0.90 -17.25
CA GLU A 87 -3.31 0.52 -17.53
C GLU A 87 -4.20 0.76 -16.30
N VAL A 88 -3.68 0.42 -15.11
CA VAL A 88 -4.32 0.67 -13.82
C VAL A 88 -4.56 2.17 -13.61
N LEU A 89 -3.58 3.01 -13.90
CA LEU A 89 -3.74 4.47 -13.81
C LEU A 89 -4.80 4.98 -14.77
N GLY A 90 -4.85 4.47 -16.01
CA GLY A 90 -5.89 4.83 -16.97
C GLY A 90 -7.31 4.52 -16.47
N LEU A 91 -7.49 3.38 -15.79
CA LEU A 91 -8.77 3.02 -15.15
C LEU A 91 -9.15 3.97 -14.00
N VAL A 92 -8.17 4.38 -13.19
CA VAL A 92 -8.37 5.32 -12.09
C VAL A 92 -8.66 6.72 -12.62
N GLU A 93 -7.94 7.18 -13.63
CA GLU A 93 -8.12 8.49 -14.28
C GLU A 93 -9.49 8.61 -14.95
N ALA A 94 -9.96 7.55 -15.61
CA ALA A 94 -11.30 7.51 -16.21
C ALA A 94 -12.43 7.71 -15.18
N ARG A 95 -12.18 7.41 -13.90
CA ARG A 95 -13.14 7.56 -12.80
C ARG A 95 -12.79 8.71 -11.85
N ALA A 96 -11.73 9.47 -12.14
CA ALA A 96 -11.18 10.45 -11.21
C ALA A 96 -12.12 11.61 -10.87
N GLU A 97 -13.15 11.88 -11.66
CA GLU A 97 -14.16 12.90 -11.36
C GLU A 97 -15.20 12.43 -10.35
N GLU A 98 -15.39 11.10 -10.25
CA GLU A 98 -16.39 10.47 -9.38
C GLU A 98 -15.79 10.02 -8.05
N LEU A 99 -14.47 10.11 -7.87
CA LEU A 99 -13.75 9.56 -6.72
C LEU A 99 -13.19 10.67 -5.83
N ASP A 100 -13.35 10.49 -4.52
CA ASP A 100 -12.67 11.32 -3.51
C ASP A 100 -11.28 10.77 -3.19
N PHE A 101 -11.16 9.43 -3.12
CA PHE A 101 -9.94 8.76 -2.67
C PHE A 101 -9.56 7.55 -3.51
N VAL A 102 -8.26 7.30 -3.61
CA VAL A 102 -7.70 6.04 -4.11
C VAL A 102 -6.85 5.44 -3.00
N LEU A 103 -7.25 4.31 -2.44
CA LEU A 103 -6.57 3.67 -1.33
C LEU A 103 -5.75 2.50 -1.85
N LEU A 104 -4.46 2.46 -1.52
CA LEU A 104 -3.56 1.38 -1.93
C LEU A 104 -3.08 0.59 -0.70
N ASP A 105 -3.44 -0.69 -0.64
CA ASP A 105 -2.85 -1.63 0.33
C ASP A 105 -1.54 -2.17 -0.24
N THR A 106 -0.47 -2.13 0.55
CA THR A 106 0.87 -2.55 0.12
C THR A 106 1.31 -3.81 0.85
N PRO A 107 2.31 -4.55 0.31
CA PRO A 107 2.75 -5.79 0.92
C PRO A 107 3.14 -5.67 2.40
N GLY A 108 2.94 -6.76 3.14
CA GLY A 108 3.33 -6.88 4.54
C GLY A 108 4.77 -6.43 4.84
N GLN A 109 5.70 -6.78 3.95
CA GLN A 109 7.12 -6.42 4.01
C GLN A 109 7.35 -5.06 3.36
N ILE A 110 7.46 -4.03 4.20
CA ILE A 110 7.57 -2.64 3.78
C ILE A 110 8.79 -2.40 2.87
N GLU A 111 9.90 -3.08 3.12
CA GLU A 111 11.13 -2.92 2.34
C GLU A 111 10.95 -3.27 0.87
N ILE A 112 10.11 -4.28 0.59
CA ILE A 112 9.85 -4.73 -0.77
C ILE A 112 9.16 -3.64 -1.57
N PHE A 113 8.32 -2.82 -0.94
CA PHE A 113 7.69 -1.69 -1.62
C PHE A 113 8.58 -0.43 -1.62
N THR A 114 9.17 -0.05 -0.49
CA THR A 114 9.87 1.23 -0.37
C THR A 114 11.23 1.27 -1.07
N TRP A 115 11.91 0.12 -1.18
CA TRP A 115 13.27 0.03 -1.74
C TRP A 115 13.35 -0.66 -3.10
N SER A 116 12.22 -1.13 -3.64
CA SER A 116 12.19 -1.70 -4.99
C SER A 116 11.99 -0.63 -6.06
N ALA A 117 12.49 -0.94 -7.27
CA ALA A 117 12.21 -0.13 -8.44
C ALA A 117 10.70 -0.11 -8.79
N SER A 118 10.01 -1.25 -8.62
CA SER A 118 8.57 -1.35 -8.88
C SER A 118 7.74 -0.48 -7.95
N GLY A 119 8.02 -0.49 -6.64
CA GLY A 119 7.32 0.40 -5.70
C GLY A 119 7.62 1.88 -5.94
N ALA A 120 8.84 2.23 -6.35
CA ALA A 120 9.18 3.58 -6.79
C ALA A 120 8.39 4.00 -8.03
N ILE A 121 8.36 3.16 -9.08
CA ILE A 121 7.59 3.42 -10.31
C ILE A 121 6.11 3.62 -9.99
N ILE A 122 5.51 2.75 -9.17
CA ILE A 122 4.10 2.85 -8.76
C ILE A 122 3.85 4.18 -8.04
N SER A 123 4.68 4.52 -7.05
CA SER A 123 4.52 5.73 -6.24
C SER A 123 4.71 7.01 -7.05
N GLU A 124 5.73 7.05 -7.91
CA GLU A 124 6.03 8.20 -8.78
C GLU A 124 4.94 8.39 -9.84
N SER A 125 4.43 7.30 -10.42
CA SER A 125 3.37 7.38 -11.43
C SER A 125 2.05 7.88 -10.81
N LEU A 126 1.71 7.44 -9.60
CA LEU A 126 0.57 7.99 -8.86
C LEU A 126 0.75 9.48 -8.56
N ALA A 127 1.93 9.87 -8.07
CA ALA A 127 2.25 11.24 -7.71
C ALA A 127 2.23 12.20 -8.92
N ALA A 128 2.57 11.70 -10.10
CA ALA A 128 2.50 12.46 -11.34
C ALA A 128 1.05 12.69 -11.81
N SER A 129 0.15 11.72 -11.60
CA SER A 129 -1.24 11.80 -12.02
C SER A 129 -2.16 12.54 -11.03
N MET A 130 -1.97 12.32 -9.72
CA MET A 130 -2.88 12.82 -8.68
C MET A 130 -2.17 13.15 -7.35
N PRO A 131 -2.78 14.00 -6.49
CA PRO A 131 -2.25 14.26 -5.16
C PRO A 131 -2.09 12.96 -4.39
N THR A 132 -0.86 12.63 -3.99
CA THR A 132 -0.53 11.34 -3.36
C THR A 132 0.07 11.58 -1.97
N VAL A 133 -0.40 10.83 -0.99
CA VAL A 133 0.05 10.88 0.41
C VAL A 133 0.45 9.47 0.84
N VAL A 134 1.57 9.36 1.55
CA VAL A 134 2.00 8.12 2.18
C VAL A 134 1.43 8.05 3.59
N VAL A 135 0.63 7.03 3.87
CA VAL A 135 0.05 6.76 5.19
C VAL A 135 0.92 5.72 5.87
N TYR A 136 1.75 6.13 6.82
CA TYR A 136 2.67 5.25 7.55
C TYR A 136 2.04 4.78 8.86
N VAL A 137 1.64 3.52 8.88
CA VAL A 137 0.95 2.86 9.99
C VAL A 137 1.96 2.35 11.01
N VAL A 138 1.89 2.93 12.21
CA VAL A 138 2.71 2.61 13.37
C VAL A 138 1.94 1.70 14.30
N ASP A 139 2.58 0.61 14.75
CA ASP A 139 2.05 -0.27 15.78
C ASP A 139 2.30 0.35 17.17
N THR A 140 1.29 1.03 17.71
CA THR A 140 1.43 1.86 18.93
C THR A 140 1.86 1.05 20.16
N PRO A 141 1.25 -0.12 20.48
CA PRO A 141 1.67 -0.95 21.61
C PRO A 141 3.15 -1.37 21.55
N ARG A 142 3.68 -1.59 20.33
CA ARG A 142 5.09 -1.97 20.13
C ARG A 142 6.05 -0.80 20.24
N CYS A 143 5.57 0.44 20.18
CA CYS A 143 6.37 1.66 20.29
C CYS A 143 6.49 2.20 21.72
N SER A 144 6.11 1.43 22.74
CA SER A 144 6.21 1.81 24.15
C SER A 144 7.65 2.11 24.60
N SER A 145 8.64 1.46 23.97
CA SER A 145 10.07 1.75 24.20
C SER A 145 10.52 2.93 23.34
N ALA A 146 11.20 3.90 23.98
CA ALA A 146 11.77 5.07 23.29
C ALA A 146 12.73 4.69 22.16
N VAL A 147 13.49 3.60 22.30
CA VAL A 147 14.41 3.11 21.26
C VAL A 147 13.62 2.65 20.05
N THR A 148 12.59 1.83 20.26
CA THR A 148 11.74 1.31 19.16
C THR A 148 10.97 2.43 18.48
N PHE A 149 10.45 3.40 19.24
CA PHE A 149 9.80 4.58 18.70
C PHE A 149 10.77 5.40 17.82
N MET A 150 11.96 5.70 18.32
CA MET A 150 12.97 6.46 17.58
C MET A 150 13.39 5.74 16.29
N SER A 151 13.62 4.44 16.33
CA SER A 151 13.93 3.65 15.13
C SER A 151 12.80 3.70 14.10
N ASN A 152 11.54 3.60 14.55
CA ASN A 152 10.38 3.74 13.67
C ASN A 152 10.26 5.14 13.05
N MET A 153 10.52 6.19 13.82
CA MET A 153 10.50 7.57 13.30
C MET A 153 11.64 7.81 12.29
N LEU A 154 12.84 7.28 12.53
CA LEU A 154 13.94 7.35 11.56
C LEU A 154 13.60 6.60 10.26
N TYR A 155 12.90 5.47 10.35
CA TYR A 155 12.43 4.74 9.18
C TYR A 155 11.38 5.54 8.40
N ALA A 156 10.41 6.13 9.10
CA ALA A 156 9.41 7.03 8.53
C ALA A 156 10.05 8.23 7.82
N CYS A 157 11.05 8.87 8.44
CA CYS A 157 11.83 9.93 7.80
C CYS A 157 12.58 9.45 6.55
N SER A 158 13.15 8.25 6.58
CA SER A 158 13.83 7.66 5.41
C SER A 158 12.86 7.48 4.24
N ILE A 159 11.62 7.04 4.50
CA ILE A 159 10.56 6.94 3.50
C ILE A 159 10.18 8.32 2.97
N LEU A 160 10.02 9.33 3.85
CA LEU A 160 9.72 10.70 3.45
C LEU A 160 10.76 11.22 2.44
N TYR A 161 12.05 11.07 2.75
CA TYR A 161 13.13 11.51 1.86
C TYR A 161 13.20 10.71 0.56
N LYS A 162 12.94 9.40 0.62
CA LYS A 162 13.00 8.51 -0.54
C LYS A 162 11.85 8.75 -1.51
N THR A 163 10.63 8.89 -0.99
CA THR A 163 9.40 9.06 -1.79
C THR A 163 9.18 10.52 -2.20
N LYS A 164 9.65 11.48 -1.40
CA LYS A 164 9.37 12.92 -1.55
C LYS A 164 7.88 13.24 -1.56
N LEU A 165 7.08 12.41 -0.89
CA LEU A 165 5.62 12.57 -0.77
C LEU A 165 5.26 13.04 0.64
N PRO A 166 4.16 13.78 0.82
CA PRO A 166 3.61 14.04 2.14
C PRO A 166 3.41 12.74 2.92
N LEU A 167 3.89 12.72 4.17
CA LEU A 167 3.83 11.55 5.04
C LEU A 167 2.86 11.81 6.20
N LEU A 168 1.85 10.96 6.34
CA LEU A 168 0.93 10.95 7.47
C LEU A 168 1.27 9.76 8.38
N LEU A 169 1.69 10.05 9.61
CA LEU A 169 1.88 9.02 10.63
C LEU A 169 0.53 8.64 11.24
N VAL A 170 0.21 7.34 11.23
CA VAL A 170 -1.01 6.80 11.82
C VAL A 170 -0.64 5.85 12.94
N PHE A 171 -0.82 6.29 14.18
CA PHE A 171 -0.69 5.46 15.37
C PHE A 171 -1.92 4.56 15.47
N ASN A 172 -1.74 3.28 15.13
CA ASN A 172 -2.80 2.28 15.10
C ASN A 172 -2.86 1.49 16.42
N LYS A 173 -3.98 0.80 16.66
CA LYS A 173 -4.23 -0.01 17.87
C LYS A 173 -4.19 0.81 19.17
N THR A 174 -4.81 2.00 19.16
CA THR A 174 -4.89 2.88 20.33
C THR A 174 -5.92 2.44 21.36
N ASP A 175 -6.74 1.43 21.01
CA ASP A 175 -7.68 0.73 21.88
C ASP A 175 -7.00 -0.23 22.87
N VAL A 176 -5.73 -0.55 22.64
CA VAL A 176 -4.87 -1.41 23.49
C VAL A 176 -3.98 -0.54 24.36
#